data_AF-A0A9P0D9A0-F1
#
_entry.id   AF-A0A9P0D9A0-F1
#
_cell.length_a   1.000
_cell.length_b   1.000
_cell.length_c   1.000
_cell.angle_alpha   90.00
_cell.angle_beta   90.00
_cell.angle_gamma   90.00
#
_symmetry.space_group_name_H-M   'P 1'
#
loop_
_entity.id
_entity.type
_entity.pdbx_description
1 polymer ?
#
loop_
_entity_poly.entity_id
_entity_poly.type
_entity_poly.pdbx_seq_one_letter_code
_entity_poly.pdbx_strand_id
1 'polypeptide(L)'
;MAGGEVSKVSKPQLRGLLAGQIKKNILFAAGVATLAAVIQKVFVNDAKKNQYAAFYKTYDIEKSFNQIRNKGLFDSCEPDKK
;
A
#
# COMPACT_ATOMS: atom_id res chain seq x y z
N MET A 1 15.44 -64.39 5.57
CA MET A 1 16.52 -63.61 4.93
C MET A 1 15.95 -62.90 3.71
N ALA A 2 15.90 -61.58 3.75
CA ALA A 2 15.77 -60.73 2.56
C ALA A 2 16.42 -59.40 2.92
N GLY A 3 17.59 -59.14 2.35
CA GLY A 3 18.38 -57.93 2.63
C GLY A 3 17.66 -56.70 2.08
N GLY A 4 17.41 -55.72 2.95
CA GLY A 4 16.89 -54.41 2.54
C GLY A 4 17.96 -53.66 1.75
N GLU A 5 17.63 -53.24 0.54
CA GLU A 5 18.49 -52.37 -0.27
C GLU A 5 18.74 -51.05 0.47
N VAL A 6 20.00 -50.81 0.86
CA VAL A 6 20.43 -49.51 1.41
C VAL A 6 20.48 -48.52 0.26
N SER A 7 19.52 -47.59 0.22
CA SER A 7 19.48 -46.53 -0.79
C SER A 7 20.74 -45.65 -0.69
N LYS A 8 21.56 -45.62 -1.74
CA LYS A 8 22.74 -44.73 -1.81
C LYS A 8 22.28 -43.30 -2.07
N VAL A 9 22.52 -42.40 -1.12
CA VAL A 9 22.23 -40.96 -1.29
C VAL A 9 23.17 -40.36 -2.33
N SER A 10 22.62 -39.59 -3.28
CA SER A 10 23.42 -38.88 -4.27
C SER A 10 24.22 -37.76 -3.60
N LYS A 11 25.43 -37.47 -4.12
CA LYS A 11 26.29 -36.45 -3.52
C LYS A 11 25.60 -35.08 -3.55
N PRO A 12 25.40 -34.42 -2.40
CA PRO A 12 24.80 -33.10 -2.35
C PRO A 12 25.77 -32.03 -2.88
N GLN A 13 25.23 -30.87 -3.25
CA GLN A 13 26.05 -29.74 -3.65
C GLN A 13 26.77 -29.15 -2.43
N LEU A 14 28.11 -29.17 -2.42
CA LEU A 14 28.93 -28.69 -1.29
C LEU A 14 29.57 -27.31 -1.52
N ARG A 15 29.38 -26.71 -2.70
CA ARG A 15 29.98 -25.42 -3.09
C ARG A 15 28.94 -24.47 -3.67
N GLY A 16 29.17 -23.16 -3.53
CA GLY A 16 28.31 -22.12 -4.10
C GLY A 16 26.92 -21.99 -3.45
N LEU A 17 26.71 -22.62 -2.30
CA LEU A 17 25.42 -22.61 -1.59
C LEU A 17 24.97 -21.18 -1.24
N LEU A 18 25.91 -20.35 -0.77
CA LEU A 18 25.63 -18.95 -0.44
C LEU A 18 25.20 -18.13 -1.67
N ALA A 19 25.92 -18.27 -2.78
CA ALA A 19 25.57 -17.57 -4.02
C ALA A 19 24.20 -17.99 -4.55
N GLY A 20 23.85 -19.28 -4.43
CA GLY A 20 22.52 -19.79 -4.78
C GLY A 20 21.42 -19.21 -3.89
N GLN A 21 21.66 -19.13 -2.58
CA GLN A 21 20.73 -18.56 -1.61
C GLN A 21 20.50 -17.06 -1.87
N ILE A 22 21.56 -16.29 -2.08
CA ILE A 22 21.47 -14.84 -2.33
C ILE A 22 20.64 -14.55 -3.57
N LYS A 23 20.85 -15.28 -4.67
CA LYS A 23 20.07 -15.08 -5.92
C LYS A 23 18.57 -15.30 -5.69
N LYS A 24 18.20 -16.36 -4.97
CA LYS A 24 16.80 -16.65 -4.62
C LYS A 24 16.20 -15.56 -3.73
N ASN A 25 16.94 -15.14 -2.72
CA ASN A 25 16.48 -14.13 -1.77
C ASN A 25 16.29 -12.77 -2.44
N ILE A 26 17.17 -12.36 -3.36
CA ILE A 26 17.01 -11.11 -4.11
C ILE A 26 15.76 -11.15 -4.99
N LEU A 27 15.52 -12.27 -5.69
CA LEU A 27 14.32 -12.41 -6.51
C LEU A 27 13.05 -12.32 -5.66
N PHE A 28 13.04 -12.99 -4.50
CA PHE A 28 11.91 -12.93 -3.58
C PHE A 28 11.72 -11.52 -3.00
N ALA A 29 12.80 -10.87 -2.57
CA ALA A 29 12.76 -9.51 -2.03
C ALA A 29 12.22 -8.51 -3.06
N ALA A 30 12.66 -8.60 -4.31
CA ALA A 30 12.14 -7.76 -5.39
C ALA A 30 10.64 -8.01 -5.64
N GLY A 31 10.21 -9.28 -5.62
CA GLY A 31 8.80 -9.64 -5.74
C GLY A 31 7.94 -9.05 -4.63
N VAL A 32 8.35 -9.25 -3.37
CA VAL A 32 7.61 -8.75 -2.20
C VAL A 32 7.58 -7.22 -2.17
N ALA A 33 8.70 -6.55 -2.48
CA ALA A 33 8.75 -5.10 -2.54
C ALA A 33 7.79 -4.54 -3.60
N THR A 34 7.74 -5.16 -4.78
CA THR A 34 6.84 -4.75 -5.87
C THR A 34 5.38 -4.94 -5.47
N LEU A 35 5.04 -6.08 -4.85
CA LEU A 35 3.69 -6.34 -4.34
C LEU A 35 3.27 -5.32 -3.28
N ALA A 36 4.15 -5.04 -2.31
CA ALA A 36 3.89 -4.05 -1.27
C ALA A 36 3.65 -2.65 -1.87
N ALA A 37 4.43 -2.25 -2.87
CA ALA A 37 4.24 -0.97 -3.56
C ALA A 37 2.89 -0.89 -4.28
N VAL A 38 2.47 -1.95 -4.97
CA VAL A 38 1.17 -2.02 -5.64
C VAL A 38 0.02 -1.93 -4.63
N ILE A 39 0.11 -2.67 -3.52
CA ILE A 39 -0.87 -2.64 -2.44
C ILE A 39 -0.99 -1.21 -1.89
N GLN A 40 0.13 -0.57 -1.57
CA GLN A 40 0.11 0.80 -1.03
C GLN A 40 -0.50 1.78 -2.03
N LYS A 41 -0.15 1.68 -3.32
CA LYS A 41 -0.71 2.53 -4.37
C LYS A 41 -2.23 2.40 -4.46
N VAL A 42 -2.74 1.18 -4.59
CA VAL A 42 -4.18 0.95 -4.83
C VAL A 42 -5.01 1.26 -3.59
N PHE A 43 -4.61 0.72 -2.43
CA PHE A 43 -5.45 0.81 -1.24
C PHE A 43 -5.37 2.14 -0.51
N VAL A 44 -4.25 2.85 -0.62
CA VAL A 44 -4.06 4.10 0.12
C VAL A 44 -4.02 5.30 -0.82
N ASN A 45 -3.17 5.29 -1.85
CA ASN A 45 -3.00 6.49 -2.67
C ASN A 45 -4.22 6.72 -3.57
N ASP A 46 -4.69 5.70 -4.26
CA ASP A 46 -5.84 5.83 -5.16
C ASP A 46 -7.15 6.02 -4.36
N ALA A 47 -7.30 5.36 -3.20
CA ALA A 47 -8.40 5.62 -2.29
C ALA A 47 -8.46 7.09 -1.83
N LYS A 48 -7.34 7.66 -1.40
CA LYS A 48 -7.26 9.10 -1.03
C LYS A 48 -7.61 10.00 -2.21
N LYS A 49 -7.00 9.77 -3.38
CA LYS A 49 -7.28 10.55 -4.59
C LYS A 49 -8.77 10.54 -4.93
N ASN A 50 -9.41 9.37 -4.85
CA ASN A 50 -10.83 9.22 -5.11
C ASN A 50 -11.69 9.95 -4.07
N GLN A 51 -11.32 9.93 -2.79
CA GLN A 51 -12.01 10.69 -1.75
C GLN A 51 -11.94 12.21 -1.99
N TYR A 52 -10.75 12.73 -2.30
CA TYR A 52 -10.59 14.15 -2.63
C TYR A 52 -11.39 14.52 -3.89
N ALA A 53 -11.30 13.71 -4.95
CA ALA A 53 -12.05 13.93 -6.18
C ALA A 53 -13.57 13.90 -5.93
N ALA A 54 -14.05 12.97 -5.12
CA ALA A 54 -15.46 12.88 -4.76
C ALA A 54 -15.93 14.10 -3.97
N PHE A 55 -15.12 14.60 -3.02
CA PHE A 55 -15.42 15.81 -2.27
C PHE A 55 -15.59 17.01 -3.20
N TYR A 56 -14.59 17.28 -4.07
CA TYR A 56 -14.62 18.43 -4.96
C TYR A 56 -15.65 18.34 -6.08
N LYS A 57 -16.13 17.13 -6.43
CA LYS A 57 -17.17 16.96 -7.46
C LYS A 57 -18.50 17.62 -7.09
N THR A 58 -18.83 17.65 -5.80
CA THR A 58 -20.09 18.22 -5.29
C THR A 58 -19.87 19.39 -4.32
N TYR A 59 -18.63 19.87 -4.20
CA TYR A 59 -18.29 20.93 -3.28
C TYR A 59 -18.73 22.28 -3.81
N ASP A 60 -19.66 22.91 -3.09
CA ASP A 60 -20.08 24.28 -3.31
C ASP A 60 -19.40 25.17 -2.25
N ILE A 61 -18.56 26.08 -2.74
CA ILE A 61 -17.73 26.97 -1.92
C ILE A 61 -18.61 27.95 -1.16
N GLU A 62 -19.61 28.55 -1.82
CA GLU A 62 -20.46 29.58 -1.20
C GLU A 62 -21.33 28.99 -0.11
N LYS A 63 -21.91 27.81 -0.37
CA LYS A 63 -22.69 27.08 0.63
C LYS A 63 -21.85 26.72 1.86
N SER A 64 -20.64 26.21 1.65
CA SER A 64 -19.74 25.81 2.75
C SER A 64 -19.24 27.03 3.52
N PHE A 65 -18.91 28.11 2.82
CA PHE A 65 -18.55 29.38 3.41
C PHE A 65 -19.68 29.96 4.27
N ASN A 66 -20.90 30.03 3.73
CA ASN A 66 -22.06 30.56 4.45
C ASN A 66 -22.40 29.70 5.68
N GLN A 67 -22.23 28.38 5.62
CA GLN A 67 -22.36 27.51 6.79
C GLN A 67 -21.36 27.83 7.91
N ILE A 68 -20.12 28.18 7.57
CA ILE A 68 -19.07 28.53 8.56
C ILE A 68 -19.26 29.95 9.06
N ARG A 69 -19.58 30.89 8.16
CA ARG A 69 -19.90 32.29 8.45
C ARG A 69 -21.06 32.40 9.43
N ASN A 70 -22.13 31.64 9.21
CA ASN A 70 -23.31 31.63 10.08
C ASN A 70 -23.06 30.98 11.44
N LYS A 71 -21.96 30.23 11.61
CA LYS A 71 -21.50 29.73 12.91
C LYS A 71 -20.67 30.77 13.68
N GLY A 72 -20.41 31.94 13.11
CA GLY A 72 -19.64 33.01 13.76
C GLY A 72 -18.15 32.70 13.90
N LEU A 73 -17.61 31.80 13.06
CA LEU A 73 -16.18 31.45 13.10
C LEU A 73 -15.27 32.49 12.43
N PHE A 74 -15.82 33.32 11.54
CA PHE A 74 -15.06 34.34 10.85
C PHE A 74 -15.08 35.65 11.61
N ASP A 75 -13.89 36.21 11.86
CA ASP A 75 -13.71 37.55 12.40
C ASP A 75 -13.87 38.63 11.30
N SER A 76 -13.55 38.29 10.06
CA SER A 76 -13.62 39.18 8.90
C SER A 76 -15.04 39.35 8.32
N CYS A 77 -16.00 38.49 8.67
CA CYS A 77 -17.33 38.46 8.07
C CYS A 77 -18.40 38.12 9.10
N GLU A 78 -19.34 39.04 9.35
CA GLU A 78 -20.49 38.78 10.23
C GLU A 78 -21.42 37.70 9.65
N PRO A 79 -22.10 36.89 10.48
CA PRO A 79 -23.12 35.93 10.02
C PRO A 79 -24.22 36.64 9.21
N ASP A 80 -24.79 35.98 8.19
CA ASP A 80 -25.94 36.56 7.49
C ASP A 80 -27.10 36.68 8.46
N LYS A 81 -27.49 37.93 8.73
CA LYS A 81 -28.60 38.26 9.61
C LYS A 81 -29.87 37.71 8.97
N LYS A 82 -30.54 36.78 9.67
CA LYS A 82 -31.94 36.46 9.37
C LYS A 82 -32.83 37.65 9.71
#